data_AF-A0A4R6TNZ0-F1
#
_entry.id   AF-A0A4R6TNZ0-F1
#
_cell.length_a   1.000
_cell.length_b   1.000
_cell.length_c   1.000
_cell.angle_alpha   90.00
_cell.angle_beta   90.00
_cell.angle_gamma   90.00
#
_symmetry.space_group_name_H-M   'P 1'
#
loop_
_entity.id
_entity.type
_entity.pdbx_description
1 polymer ?
#
loop_
_entity_poly.entity_id
_entity_poly.type
_entity_poly.pdbx_seq_one_letter_code
_entity_poly.pdbx_strand_id
1 'polypeptide(L)'
;MIPYKRYGTEVIEETIFQTTHLTVAADESTIYRWRKWFSELIDYWLFILQSLRIQLEPNETSTDDLSSRLLPVHKRVGQWFGTACGWLGKIVHPVANHHFWIHTRSAFLSTYP
;
A
#
# COMPACT_ATOMS: atom_id res chain seq x y z
N MET A 1 5.60 6.56 12.21
CA MET A 1 4.31 6.06 12.73
C MET A 1 3.71 5.14 11.68
N ILE A 2 3.07 4.02 12.05
CA ILE A 2 2.36 3.13 11.11
C ILE A 2 0.84 3.35 11.31
N PRO A 3 0.19 4.20 10.51
CA PRO A 3 -1.25 4.50 10.64
C PRO A 3 -2.11 3.23 10.62
N TYR A 4 -1.80 2.31 9.71
CA TYR A 4 -2.51 1.04 9.52
C TYR A 4 -2.62 0.17 10.77
N LYS A 5 -1.70 0.31 11.74
CA LYS A 5 -1.75 -0.45 13.01
C LYS A 5 -2.64 0.18 14.08
N ARG A 6 -3.04 1.44 13.92
CA ARG A 6 -3.70 2.24 14.95
C ARG A 6 -5.10 2.70 14.57
N TYR A 7 -5.39 2.81 13.28
CA TYR A 7 -6.65 3.31 12.77
C TYR A 7 -7.27 2.27 11.84
N GLY A 8 -8.60 2.28 11.75
CA GLY A 8 -9.33 1.44 10.79
C GLY A 8 -8.88 1.73 9.37
N THR A 9 -8.78 0.69 8.56
CA THR A 9 -8.33 0.80 7.16
C THR A 9 -9.24 1.72 6.36
N GLU A 10 -10.55 1.64 6.59
CA GLU A 10 -11.57 2.45 5.93
C GLU A 10 -11.32 3.95 6.10
N VAL A 11 -11.01 4.37 7.34
CA VAL A 11 -10.71 5.75 7.71
C VAL A 11 -9.45 6.25 6.99
N ILE A 12 -8.41 5.41 6.92
CA ILE A 12 -7.16 5.76 6.25
C ILE A 12 -7.40 5.85 4.72
N GLU A 13 -8.10 4.88 4.14
CA GLU A 13 -8.40 4.82 2.72
C GLU A 13 -9.19 6.06 2.25
N GLU A 14 -10.19 6.46 3.02
CA GLU A 14 -10.98 7.67 2.79
C GLU A 14 -10.06 8.89 2.67
N THR A 15 -9.14 9.07 3.62
CA THR A 15 -8.23 10.23 3.62
C THR A 15 -7.20 10.24 2.50
N ILE A 16 -6.81 9.07 1.98
CA ILE A 16 -5.73 8.96 0.98
C ILE A 16 -6.19 9.44 -0.40
N PHE A 17 -7.40 9.06 -0.83
CA PHE A 17 -7.89 9.34 -2.19
C PHE A 17 -9.06 10.32 -2.27
N GLN A 18 -9.77 10.63 -1.17
CA GLN A 18 -10.81 11.67 -1.19
C GLN A 18 -10.28 13.04 -0.75
N THR A 19 -10.68 14.07 -1.49
CA THR A 19 -10.17 15.44 -1.36
C THR A 19 -11.25 16.49 -1.15
N THR A 20 -12.54 16.17 -1.30
CA THR A 20 -13.62 17.18 -1.31
C THR A 20 -14.46 17.23 -0.04
N HIS A 21 -14.79 16.08 0.57
CA HIS A 21 -15.51 16.01 1.85
C HIS A 21 -14.97 14.84 2.66
N LEU A 22 -14.06 15.14 3.60
CA LEU A 22 -13.57 14.15 4.55
C LEU A 22 -14.57 14.08 5.70
N THR A 23 -15.11 12.89 5.96
CA THR A 23 -15.99 12.65 7.11
C THR A 23 -15.21 12.27 8.37
N VAL A 24 -13.90 12.06 8.22
CA VAL A 24 -12.99 11.65 9.29
C VAL A 24 -12.70 12.81 10.25
N ALA A 25 -13.04 12.60 11.52
CA ALA A 25 -12.70 13.51 12.62
C ALA A 25 -11.22 13.37 13.04
N ALA A 26 -10.30 13.80 12.17
CA ALA A 26 -8.87 13.85 12.45
C ALA A 26 -8.28 15.21 12.09
N ASP A 27 -7.30 15.66 12.87
CA ASP A 27 -6.58 16.90 12.56
C ASP A 27 -5.87 16.81 11.21
N GLU A 28 -5.77 17.94 10.50
CA GLU A 28 -5.04 18.05 9.23
C GLU A 28 -3.60 17.53 9.31
N SER A 29 -2.94 17.73 10.45
CA SER A 29 -1.58 17.23 10.67
C SER A 29 -1.51 15.69 10.69
N THR A 30 -2.56 15.04 11.18
CA THR A 30 -2.69 13.57 11.21
C THR A 30 -2.96 13.04 9.80
N ILE A 31 -3.88 13.68 9.08
CA ILE A 31 -4.22 13.34 7.69
C ILE A 31 -2.98 13.50 6.79
N TYR A 32 -2.25 14.60 6.93
CA TYR A 32 -1.00 14.83 6.21
C TYR A 32 0.02 13.72 6.46
N ARG A 33 0.18 13.28 7.72
CA ARG A 33 1.09 12.18 8.07
C ARG A 33 0.68 10.86 7.42
N TRP A 34 -0.62 10.57 7.33
CA TRP A 34 -1.12 9.37 6.67
C TRP A 34 -0.88 9.40 5.16
N ARG A 35 -1.19 10.52 4.50
CA ARG A 35 -0.93 10.72 3.07
C ARG A 35 0.55 10.63 2.74
N LYS A 36 1.40 11.28 3.54
CA LYS A 36 2.86 11.23 3.40
C LYS A 36 3.37 9.80 3.55
N TRP A 37 2.99 9.11 4.63
CA TRP A 37 3.33 7.71 4.85
C TRP A 37 2.92 6.80 3.68
N PHE A 38 1.71 6.98 3.15
CA PHE A 38 1.24 6.21 2.01
C PHE A 38 2.08 6.49 0.76
N SER A 39 2.31 7.77 0.44
CA SER A 39 3.06 8.19 -0.75
C SER A 39 4.50 7.69 -0.75
N GLU A 40 5.15 7.63 0.42
CA GLU A 40 6.52 7.14 0.57
C GLU A 40 6.63 5.61 0.33
N LEU A 41 5.54 4.86 0.54
CA LEU A 41 5.58 3.40 0.57
C LEU A 41 4.86 2.70 -0.58
N ILE A 42 3.91 3.36 -1.22
CA ILE A 42 3.01 2.70 -2.18
C ILE A 42 3.77 2.09 -3.36
N ASP A 43 4.73 2.81 -3.94
CA ASP A 43 5.52 2.27 -5.05
C ASP A 43 6.25 0.99 -4.61
N TYR A 44 6.91 1.02 -3.44
CA TYR A 44 7.59 -0.15 -2.88
C TYR A 44 6.63 -1.34 -2.71
N TRP A 45 5.44 -1.12 -2.14
CA TRP A 45 4.46 -2.18 -1.98
C TRP A 45 3.96 -2.75 -3.32
N LEU A 46 3.71 -1.89 -4.30
CA LEU A 46 3.28 -2.33 -5.64
C LEU A 46 4.36 -3.19 -6.32
N PHE A 47 5.63 -2.80 -6.22
CA PHE A 47 6.76 -3.61 -6.72
C PHE A 47 6.83 -4.98 -6.04
N ILE A 48 6.66 -5.04 -4.72
CA ILE A 48 6.67 -6.31 -3.97
C ILE A 48 5.50 -7.20 -4.39
N LEU A 49 4.29 -6.64 -4.50
CA LEU A 49 3.10 -7.40 -4.91
C LEU A 49 3.24 -7.95 -6.32
N GLN A 50 3.76 -7.17 -7.26
CA GLN A 50 4.04 -7.63 -8.61
C GLN A 50 5.06 -8.77 -8.62
N SER A 51 6.14 -8.61 -7.84
CA SER A 51 7.19 -9.62 -7.71
C SER A 51 6.67 -10.93 -7.11
N LEU A 52 5.86 -10.83 -6.05
CA LEU A 52 5.19 -11.98 -5.43
C LEU A 52 4.27 -12.69 -6.41
N ARG A 53 3.48 -11.93 -7.18
CA ARG A 53 2.57 -12.51 -8.19
C ARG A 53 3.33 -13.27 -9.26
N ILE A 54 4.40 -12.71 -9.81
CA ILE A 54 5.24 -13.38 -10.82
C ILE A 54 5.83 -14.68 -10.25
N GLN A 55 6.23 -14.70 -8.97
CA GLN A 55 6.79 -15.89 -8.33
C GLN A 55 5.72 -16.98 -8.06
N LEU A 56 4.51 -16.57 -7.69
CA LEU A 56 3.41 -17.49 -7.34
C LEU A 56 2.68 -18.03 -8.58
N GLU A 57 2.60 -17.23 -9.65
CA GLU A 57 1.84 -17.52 -10.87
C GLU A 57 2.72 -17.39 -12.12
N PRO A 58 3.78 -18.22 -12.28
CA PRO A 58 4.74 -18.07 -13.38
C PRO A 58 4.15 -18.30 -14.78
N ASN A 59 2.96 -18.91 -14.86
CA ASN A 59 2.26 -19.20 -16.13
C ASN A 59 1.22 -18.13 -16.52
N GLU A 60 0.92 -17.17 -15.64
CA GLU A 60 0.11 -16.01 -16.01
C GLU A 60 1.04 -14.86 -16.46
N THR A 61 1.13 -14.64 -17.76
CA THR A 61 1.62 -13.37 -18.31
C THR A 61 0.59 -12.27 -18.00
N SER A 62 0.55 -11.81 -16.76
CA SER A 62 -0.22 -10.64 -16.37
C SER A 62 0.29 -9.43 -17.17
N THR A 63 -0.55 -8.87 -18.03
CA THR A 63 -0.28 -7.65 -18.81
C THR A 63 -0.28 -6.38 -17.97
N ASP A 64 -0.69 -6.47 -16.70
CA ASP A 64 -0.85 -5.32 -15.83
C ASP A 64 0.44 -5.05 -15.04
N ASP A 65 1.14 -3.98 -15.44
CA ASP A 65 2.37 -3.52 -14.80
C ASP A 65 2.06 -2.56 -13.64
N LEU A 66 1.94 -3.12 -12.43
CA LEU A 66 1.77 -2.38 -11.18
C LEU A 66 2.86 -1.35 -10.89
N SER A 67 4.07 -1.69 -11.29
CA SER A 67 5.24 -0.85 -11.06
C SER A 67 5.30 0.35 -11.98
N SER A 68 4.56 0.30 -13.09
CA SER A 68 4.49 1.39 -14.06
C SER A 68 4.11 2.67 -13.36
N ARG A 69 4.97 3.69 -13.45
CA ARG A 69 4.67 5.04 -12.95
C ARG A 69 3.91 5.90 -13.96
N LEU A 70 3.46 5.30 -15.06
CA LEU A 70 2.75 6.01 -16.13
C LEU A 70 1.35 6.47 -15.69
N LEU A 71 0.75 5.77 -14.72
CA LEU A 71 -0.57 6.08 -14.20
C LEU A 71 -0.51 6.64 -12.77
N PRO A 72 -1.42 7.56 -12.41
CA PRO A 72 -1.59 7.99 -11.03
C PRO A 72 -1.82 6.81 -10.08
N VAL A 73 -1.30 6.89 -8.86
CA VAL A 73 -1.38 5.83 -7.83
C VAL A 73 -2.80 5.28 -7.67
N HIS A 74 -3.81 6.16 -7.60
CA HIS A 74 -5.20 5.75 -7.42
C HIS A 74 -5.74 4.90 -8.59
N LYS A 75 -5.29 5.15 -9.83
CA LYS A 75 -5.66 4.33 -11.00
C LYS A 75 -4.98 2.97 -10.94
N ARG A 76 -3.70 2.93 -10.56
CA ARG A 76 -2.93 1.68 -10.41
C ARG A 76 -3.54 0.77 -9.35
N VAL A 77 -3.84 1.32 -8.17
CA VAL A 77 -4.54 0.60 -7.11
C VAL A 77 -5.94 0.18 -7.57
N GLY A 78 -6.65 1.06 -8.27
CA GLY A 78 -7.99 0.77 -8.79
C GLY A 78 -8.05 -0.34 -9.84
N GLN A 79 -7.04 -0.50 -10.68
CA GLN A 79 -6.97 -1.60 -11.66
C GLN A 79 -6.90 -2.97 -10.98
N TRP A 80 -6.20 -3.07 -9.85
CA TRP A 80 -5.97 -4.33 -9.15
C TRP A 80 -7.03 -4.67 -8.13
N PHE A 81 -7.47 -3.69 -7.35
CA PHE A 81 -8.36 -3.90 -6.22
C PHE A 81 -9.78 -3.39 -6.47
N GLY A 82 -10.02 -2.75 -7.62
CA GLY A 82 -11.27 -2.08 -7.93
C GLY A 82 -11.45 -0.77 -7.16
N THR A 83 -12.70 -0.28 -7.13
CA THR A 83 -13.10 0.92 -6.38
C THR A 83 -13.65 0.61 -4.99
N ALA A 84 -13.61 -0.65 -4.56
CA ALA A 84 -14.13 -1.08 -3.27
C ALA A 84 -13.20 -0.70 -2.10
N CYS A 85 -13.79 -0.43 -0.94
CA CYS A 85 -13.06 -0.26 0.31
C CYS A 85 -12.32 -1.56 0.71
N GLY A 86 -11.29 -1.43 1.53
CA GLY A 86 -10.43 -2.52 2.00
C GLY A 86 -9.22 -2.81 1.10
N TRP A 87 -8.98 -2.01 0.06
CA TRP A 87 -7.85 -2.17 -0.85
C TRP A 87 -6.51 -2.01 -0.12
N LEU A 88 -6.43 -1.17 0.91
CA LEU A 88 -5.19 -0.96 1.68
C LEU A 88 -4.84 -2.22 2.46
N GLY A 89 -5.84 -2.91 3.02
CA GLY A 89 -5.65 -4.20 3.66
C GLY A 89 -5.15 -5.26 2.68
N LYS A 90 -5.69 -5.30 1.46
CA LYS A 90 -5.26 -6.25 0.42
C LYS A 90 -3.81 -6.01 -0.03
N ILE A 91 -3.30 -4.78 0.09
CA ILE A 91 -1.90 -4.47 -0.18
C ILE A 91 -1.00 -4.83 1.01
N VAL A 92 -1.38 -4.39 2.21
CA VAL A 92 -0.51 -4.48 3.40
C VAL A 92 -0.37 -5.92 3.88
N HIS A 93 -1.43 -6.74 3.85
CA HIS A 93 -1.36 -8.11 4.38
C HIS A 93 -0.34 -8.99 3.64
N PRO A 94 -0.32 -9.10 2.30
CA PRO A 94 0.71 -9.89 1.61
C PRO A 94 2.12 -9.39 1.88
N VAL A 95 2.34 -8.07 1.84
CA VAL A 95 3.65 -7.47 2.11
C VAL A 95 4.12 -7.80 3.54
N ALA A 96 3.24 -7.72 4.52
CA ALA A 96 3.57 -8.02 5.92
C ALA A 96 3.80 -9.51 6.15
N ASN A 97 2.92 -10.36 5.61
CA ASN A 97 2.98 -11.82 5.80
C ASN A 97 4.19 -12.45 5.12
N HIS A 98 4.65 -11.90 4.00
CA HIS A 98 5.90 -12.32 3.35
C HIS A 98 7.15 -11.61 3.90
N HIS A 99 7.06 -10.98 5.07
CA HIS A 99 8.18 -10.30 5.74
C HIS A 99 8.82 -9.13 4.97
N PHE A 100 8.16 -8.62 3.92
CA PHE A 100 8.59 -7.44 3.17
C PHE A 100 8.15 -6.12 3.78
N TRP A 101 7.53 -6.14 4.96
CA TRP A 101 7.27 -4.91 5.69
C TRP A 101 8.59 -4.23 6.09
N ILE A 102 8.74 -2.93 5.83
CA ILE A 102 10.03 -2.21 5.99
C ILE A 102 10.67 -2.43 7.37
N HIS A 103 9.87 -2.40 8.44
CA HIS A 103 10.40 -2.63 9.79
C HIS A 103 10.84 -4.08 10.04
N THR A 104 10.19 -5.05 9.41
CA THR A 104 10.54 -6.47 9.53
C THR A 104 11.74 -6.80 8.62
N ARG A 105 11.80 -6.22 7.42
CA ARG A 105 12.93 -6.35 6.48
C ARG A 105 14.24 -5.84 7.07
N SER A 106 14.22 -4.68 7.75
CA SER A 106 15.43 -4.14 8.39
C SER A 106 15.98 -5.05 9.48
N ALA A 107 15.12 -5.76 10.23
CA ALA A 107 15.57 -6.72 11.23
C ALA A 107 16.29 -7.93 10.60
N PHE A 108 15.83 -8.41 9.44
CA PHE A 108 16.53 -9.49 8.72
C PHE A 108 17.88 -9.05 8.15
N LEU A 109 17.99 -7.82 7.65
CA LEU A 109 19.24 -7.30 7.08
C LEU A 109 20.26 -6.83 8.12
N SER A 110 19.85 -6.56 9.36
CA SER A 110 20.78 -6.18 10.45
C SER A 110 21.44 -7.38 11.14
N THR A 111 21.15 -8.61 10.72
CA THR A 111 21.63 -9.84 11.38
C THR A 111 22.86 -10.47 10.70
N TYR A 112 23.48 -9.78 9.74
CA TYR A 112 24.78 -10.20 9.21
C TYR A 112 25.90 -9.40 9.89
N PRO A 113 26.85 -10.07 10.59
CA PRO A 113 28.10 -9.45 11.02
C PRO A 113 29.04 -9.17 9.84
#